data_AF-A0AAD9C3J1-F1
#
_entry.id   AF-A0AAD9C3J1-F1
#
_cell.length_a   1.000
_cell.length_b   1.000
_cell.length_c   1.000
_cell.angle_alpha   90.00
_cell.angle_beta   90.00
_cell.angle_gamma   90.00
#
_symmetry.space_group_name_H-M   'P 1'
#
loop_
_entity.id
_entity.type
_entity.pdbx_description
1 polymer ?
#
loop_
_entity_poly.entity_id
_entity_poly.type
_entity_poly.pdbx_seq_one_letter_code
_entity_poly.pdbx_strand_id
1 'polypeptide(L)'
;MVLLENDSFLTELTRLFQKCRSSGSVVITLKKYDGRTKPTPRKGNPETFEPSDNKCLIRASEGKKKISTVVNTKEVIKFQMAYPTS
;
A
#
# COMPACT_ATOMS: atom_id res chain seq x y z
N MET A 1 -6.63 0.87 9.43
CA MET A 1 -5.74 1.06 8.26
C MET A 1 -6.55 1.77 7.22
N VAL A 2 -6.03 2.87 6.66
CA VAL A 2 -6.78 3.72 5.72
C VAL A 2 -6.26 3.48 4.30
N LEU A 3 -7.16 3.28 3.34
CA LEU A 3 -6.82 3.23 1.92
C LEU A 3 -6.88 4.65 1.36
N LEU A 4 -5.76 5.15 0.84
CA LEU A 4 -5.60 6.49 0.31
C LEU A 4 -5.30 6.44 -1.19
N GLU A 5 -5.65 7.51 -1.88
CA GLU A 5 -5.14 7.80 -3.21
C GLU A 5 -3.61 7.98 -3.18
N ASN A 6 -2.96 7.82 -4.33
CA ASN A 6 -1.50 7.76 -4.44
C ASN A 6 -0.82 9.04 -3.91
N ASP A 7 -1.30 10.22 -4.28
CA ASP A 7 -0.72 11.51 -3.84
C ASP A 7 -0.93 11.78 -2.35
N SER A 8 -2.12 11.44 -1.85
CA SER A 8 -2.44 11.50 -0.42
C SER A 8 -1.56 10.55 0.39
N PHE A 9 -1.30 9.34 -0.14
CA PHE A 9 -0.40 8.38 0.49
C PHE A 9 1.03 8.90 0.57
N LEU A 10 1.57 9.49 -0.51
CA LEU A 10 2.92 10.05 -0.51
C LEU A 10 3.06 11.18 0.52
N THR A 11 2.06 12.05 0.61
CA THR A 11 2.02 13.14 1.61
C THR A 11 2.03 12.59 3.04
N GLU A 12 1.20 11.59 3.32
CA GLU A 12 1.12 10.97 4.65
C GLU A 12 2.36 10.12 4.97
N LEU A 13 2.97 9.49 3.98
CA LEU A 13 4.21 8.75 4.13
C LEU A 13 5.35 9.68 4.56
N THR A 14 5.48 10.85 3.92
CA THR A 14 6.45 11.87 4.31
C THR A 14 6.24 12.32 5.75
N ARG A 15 4.99 12.53 6.17
CA ARG A 15 4.66 12.86 7.57
C ARG A 15 5.06 11.75 8.55
N LEU A 16 4.89 10.47 8.18
CA LEU A 16 5.35 9.35 9.00
C LEU A 16 6.87 9.37 9.20
N PHE A 17 7.65 9.57 8.13
CA PHE A 17 9.11 9.65 8.23
C PHE A 17 9.59 10.86 9.05
N GLN A 18 8.96 12.02 8.87
CA GLN A 18 9.27 13.21 9.67
C GLN A 18 9.03 12.96 11.16
N LYS A 19 7.93 12.28 11.50
CA LYS A 19 7.57 11.96 12.88
C LYS A 19 8.51 10.94 13.52
N CYS A 20 8.94 9.93 12.77
CA CYS A 20 9.85 8.90 13.25
C CYS A 20 11.33 9.30 13.15
N ARG A 21 11.66 10.54 12.78
CA ARG A 21 13.04 10.99 12.54
C ARG A 21 13.93 10.94 13.78
N SER A 22 13.39 11.27 14.95
CA SER A 22 14.14 11.26 16.22
C SER A 22 14.02 9.95 16.97
N SER A 23 12.90 9.24 16.82
CA SER A 23 12.64 7.96 17.48
C SER A 23 11.52 7.20 16.79
N GLY A 24 11.64 5.87 16.74
CA GLY A 24 10.66 4.97 16.12
C GLY A 24 11.11 4.43 14.77
N SER A 25 10.26 3.62 14.16
CA SER A 25 10.52 3.01 12.85
C SER A 25 9.26 3.05 12.00
N VAL A 26 9.44 3.26 10.70
CA VAL A 26 8.38 3.16 9.70
C VAL A 26 8.53 1.82 8.99
N VAL A 27 7.53 0.96 9.11
CA VAL A 27 7.47 -0.32 8.40
C VAL A 27 6.67 -0.14 7.12
N ILE A 28 7.32 -0.40 5.99
CA ILE A 28 6.68 -0.40 4.67
C ILE A 28 6.61 -1.83 4.15
N THR A 29 5.45 -2.22 3.63
CA THR A 29 5.25 -3.52 2.97
C THR A 29 4.64 -3.32 1.59
N LEU A 30 5.13 -4.09 0.63
CA LEU A 30 4.64 -4.15 -0.75
C LEU A 30 4.18 -5.59 -1.02
N LYS A 31 2.95 -5.76 -1.49
CA LYS A 31 2.40 -7.09 -1.83
C LYS A 31 1.66 -7.03 -3.17
N LYS A 32 1.80 -8.07 -4.01
CA LYS A 32 0.93 -8.23 -5.19
C LYS A 32 -0.53 -8.19 -4.73
N TYR A 33 -1.34 -7.40 -5.42
CA TYR A 33 -2.75 -7.21 -5.11
C TYR A 33 -3.57 -7.56 -6.34
N ASP A 34 -4.52 -8.47 -6.16
CA ASP A 34 -5.38 -8.99 -7.21
C ASP A 34 -6.70 -8.20 -7.34
N GLY A 35 -6.92 -7.17 -6.52
CA GLY A 35 -8.14 -6.37 -6.54
C GLY A 35 -9.24 -6.86 -5.59
N ARG A 36 -9.00 -7.93 -4.83
CA ARG A 36 -10.02 -8.50 -3.92
C ARG A 36 -10.32 -7.56 -2.77
N THR A 37 -11.59 -7.14 -2.69
CA THR A 37 -12.13 -6.38 -1.54
C THR A 37 -12.94 -7.26 -0.59
N LYS A 38 -13.22 -8.51 -0.98
CA LYS A 38 -13.98 -9.50 -0.21
C LYS A 38 -13.14 -10.77 -0.01
N PRO A 39 -13.35 -11.51 1.10
CA PRO A 39 -12.68 -12.78 1.33
C PRO A 39 -13.04 -13.81 0.24
N THR A 40 -12.14 -14.76 0.01
CA THR A 40 -12.40 -15.89 -0.90
C THR A 40 -13.61 -16.69 -0.42
N PRO A 41 -14.56 -17.05 -1.31
CA PRO A 41 -15.72 -17.83 -0.94
C PRO A 41 -15.35 -19.17 -0.30
N ARG A 42 -16.24 -19.71 0.55
CA ARG A 42 -16.07 -21.08 1.06
C ARG A 42 -16.25 -22.08 -0.09
N LYS A 43 -15.58 -23.22 0.04
CA LYS A 43 -15.61 -24.33 -0.94
C LYS A 43 -17.08 -24.70 -1.24
N GLY A 44 -17.50 -24.56 -2.49
CA GLY A 44 -18.87 -24.81 -2.95
C GLY A 44 -19.62 -23.59 -3.51
N ASN A 45 -19.15 -22.37 -3.25
CA ASN A 45 -19.69 -21.17 -3.91
C ASN A 45 -18.88 -20.83 -5.18
N PRO A 46 -19.53 -20.39 -6.26
CA PRO A 46 -18.85 -19.98 -7.48
C PRO A 46 -17.93 -18.78 -7.22
N GLU A 47 -16.68 -18.87 -7.66
CA GLU A 47 -15.71 -17.77 -7.59
C GLU A 47 -15.95 -16.84 -8.79
N THR A 48 -16.68 -15.74 -8.56
CA THR A 48 -17.02 -14.76 -9.61
C THR A 48 -16.01 -13.62 -9.71
N PHE A 49 -14.85 -13.75 -9.08
CA PHE A 49 -13.86 -12.68 -9.00
C PHE A 49 -12.72 -12.89 -9.99
N GLU A 50 -12.65 -12.03 -10.99
CA GLU A 50 -11.52 -11.98 -11.92
C GLU A 50 -10.36 -11.18 -11.31
N PRO A 51 -9.19 -11.81 -11.07
CA PRO A 51 -8.03 -11.13 -10.52
C PRO A 51 -7.50 -10.06 -11.47
N SER A 52 -7.35 -8.84 -10.96
CA SER A 52 -6.63 -7.78 -11.64
C SER A 52 -5.15 -8.12 -11.70
N ASP A 53 -4.61 -8.30 -12.90
CA ASP A 53 -3.17 -8.33 -13.08
C ASP A 53 -2.57 -6.92 -12.96
N ASN A 54 -1.31 -6.86 -12.54
CA ASN A 54 -0.50 -5.64 -12.47
C ASN A 54 -0.90 -4.61 -11.40
N LYS A 55 -1.45 -5.03 -10.26
CA LYS A 55 -1.62 -4.14 -9.10
C LYS A 55 -0.77 -4.59 -7.92
N CYS A 56 -0.33 -3.63 -7.14
CA CYS A 56 0.38 -3.82 -5.89
C CYS A 56 -0.29 -3.00 -4.78
N LEU A 57 -0.37 -3.58 -3.59
CA LEU A 57 -0.81 -2.90 -2.38
C LEU A 57 0.42 -2.52 -1.55
N ILE A 58 0.59 -1.22 -1.33
CA ILE A 58 1.61 -0.65 -0.46
C ILE A 58 0.95 -0.31 0.88
N ARG A 59 1.62 -0.65 1.99
CA ARG A 59 1.20 -0.28 3.34
C ARG A 59 2.36 0.32 4.09
N ALA A 60 2.14 1.40 4.83
CA ALA A 60 3.12 2.02 5.71
C ALA A 60 2.55 2.20 7.12
N SER A 61 3.40 2.02 8.13
CA SER A 61 3.00 2.05 9.54
C SER A 61 4.14 2.44 10.48
N GLU A 62 3.89 3.38 11.38
CA GLU A 62 4.78 3.70 12.53
C GLU A 62 4.36 2.96 13.83
N GLY A 63 3.55 1.90 13.70
CA GLY A 63 2.95 1.16 14.82
C GLY A 63 1.60 1.73 15.25
N LYS A 64 1.50 3.06 15.41
CA LYS A 64 0.24 3.76 15.75
C LYS A 64 -0.61 4.06 14.51
N LYS A 65 -0.07 4.82 13.57
CA LYS A 65 -0.74 5.20 12.32
C LYS A 65 -0.45 4.20 11.21
N LYS A 66 -1.49 3.80 10.47
CA LYS A 66 -1.41 2.80 9.37
C LYS A 66 -2.12 3.31 8.12
N ILE A 67 -1.37 3.55 7.05
CA ILE A 67 -1.86 4.01 5.74
C ILE A 67 -1.56 2.95 4.66
N SER A 68 -2.33 2.96 3.59
CA SER A 68 -2.16 2.03 2.47
C SER A 68 -2.62 2.66 1.16
N THR A 69 -2.08 2.21 0.04
CA THR A 69 -2.51 2.62 -1.30
C THR A 69 -2.34 1.47 -2.30
N VAL A 70 -3.14 1.48 -3.36
CA VAL A 70 -3.03 0.53 -4.47
C VAL A 70 -2.39 1.27 -5.64
N VAL A 71 -1.34 0.69 -6.19
CA VAL A 71 -0.62 1.23 -7.35
C VAL A 71 -0.59 0.19 -8.46
N ASN A 72 -0.60 0.64 -9.71
CA ASN A 72 -0.34 -0.24 -10.85
C ASN A 72 1.16 -0.56 -10.91
N THR A 73 1.55 -1.79 -11.27
CA THR A 73 2.95 -2.20 -11.39
C THR A 73 3.73 -1.31 -12.36
N LYS A 74 3.06 -0.75 -13.38
CA LYS A 74 3.65 0.22 -14.31
C LYS A 74 4.08 1.54 -13.65
N GLU A 75 3.44 1.90 -12.54
CA GLU A 75 3.65 3.15 -11.81
C GLU A 75 4.49 2.95 -10.54
N VAL A 76 4.76 1.69 -10.15
CA VAL A 76 5.62 1.35 -9.00
C VAL A 76 7.02 1.96 -9.15
N ILE A 77 7.57 2.04 -10.35
CA ILE A 77 8.89 2.65 -10.60
C ILE A 77 8.85 4.15 -10.28
N LYS A 78 7.77 4.87 -10.63
CA LYS A 78 7.60 6.28 -10.24
C LYS A 78 7.50 6.43 -8.72
N PHE A 79 6.83 5.48 -8.06
CA PHE A 79 6.71 5.43 -6.61
C PHE A 79 8.07 5.18 -5.91
N GLN A 80 8.91 4.33 -6.49
CA GLN A 80 10.28 4.11 -6.03
C GLN A 80 11.20 5.30 -6.33
N MET A 81 11.04 5.96 -7.48
CA MET A 81 11.84 7.15 -7.83
C MET A 81 11.38 8.42 -7.12
N ALA A 82 10.15 8.50 -6.62
CA ALA A 82 9.73 9.49 -5.63
C ALA A 82 10.33 9.19 -4.24
N TYR A 83 11.00 8.05 -4.09
CA TYR A 83 11.76 7.65 -2.92
C TYR A 83 13.30 7.66 -3.11
N PRO A 84 13.96 8.78 -3.50
CA PRO A 84 15.40 8.90 -3.41
C PRO A 84 15.80 9.79 -2.22
N THR A 85 16.49 9.19 -1.25
CA THR A 85 17.47 9.83 -0.34
C THR A 85 17.06 11.16 0.33
N SER A 86 16.52 11.06 1.54
CA SER A 86 16.87 11.99 2.63
C SER A 86 17.89 11.35 3.55
#